data_AF-D7BFB3-F1
#
_entry.id   AF-D7BFB3-F1
#
_cell.length_a   1.000
_cell.length_b   1.000
_cell.length_c   1.000
_cell.angle_alpha   90.00
_cell.angle_beta   90.00
_cell.angle_gamma   90.00
#
_symmetry.space_group_name_H-M   'P 1'
#
loop_
_entity.id
_entity.type
_entity.pdbx_description
1 polymer ?
#
loop_
_entity_poly.entity_id
_entity_poly.type
_entity_poly.pdbx_seq_one_letter_code
_entity_poly.pdbx_strand_id
1 'polypeptide(L)'
;MPSRFPHLPATLHRLLEAGPWQGTPTELYAALEPHRVEPWPANPASLSLWMKHHAGTHGVSVEAHHTGERRVLRLARAANGLDSATIPPDNAAFWSFPTWLALLEALPRLEGSGEVTLAFDLGSSRIAQTIPTGWLFQVVGRWAAQFPQAREVRVYPGAVEVSTVWPLG
;
A
#
# COMPACT_ATOMS: atom_id res chain seq x y z
N MET A 1 -16.65 -20.38 -6.75
CA MET A 1 -17.82 -19.49 -7.01
C MET A 1 -17.54 -18.68 -8.27
N PRO A 2 -18.52 -18.46 -9.16
CA PRO A 2 -18.33 -17.59 -10.32
C PRO A 2 -17.98 -16.17 -9.85
N SER A 3 -17.01 -15.52 -10.51
CA SER A 3 -16.62 -14.15 -10.18
C SER A 3 -17.80 -13.22 -10.43
N ARG A 4 -18.14 -12.40 -9.43
CA ARG A 4 -19.20 -11.37 -9.52
C ARG A 4 -18.98 -10.41 -10.71
N PHE A 5 -17.73 -10.26 -11.15
CA PHE A 5 -17.32 -9.44 -12.30
C PHE A 5 -16.40 -10.28 -13.21
N PRO A 6 -16.94 -11.06 -14.16
CA PRO A 6 -16.17 -12.04 -14.94
C PRO A 6 -15.27 -11.40 -16.01
N HIS A 7 -15.59 -10.19 -16.48
CA HIS A 7 -14.84 -9.48 -17.52
C HIS A 7 -13.77 -8.52 -16.97
N LEU A 8 -13.84 -8.22 -15.67
CA LEU A 8 -12.91 -7.31 -15.00
C LEU A 8 -11.44 -7.81 -15.05
N PRO A 9 -11.14 -9.12 -14.87
CA PRO A 9 -9.78 -9.63 -15.05
C PRO A 9 -9.17 -9.31 -16.42
N ALA A 10 -9.92 -9.56 -17.50
CA ALA A 10 -9.44 -9.31 -18.86
C ALA A 10 -9.20 -7.82 -19.11
N THR A 11 -10.04 -6.97 -18.53
CA THR A 11 -9.91 -5.52 -18.63
C THR A 11 -8.67 -5.00 -17.91
N LEU A 12 -8.40 -5.51 -16.70
CA LEU A 12 -7.17 -5.22 -15.96
C LEU A 12 -5.93 -5.70 -16.74
N HIS A 13 -5.98 -6.89 -17.34
CA HIS A 13 -4.85 -7.41 -18.12
C HIS A 13 -4.52 -6.55 -19.34
N ARG A 14 -5.52 -5.97 -20.01
CA ARG A 14 -5.32 -5.00 -21.10
C ARG A 14 -4.69 -3.71 -20.61
N LEU A 15 -5.17 -3.15 -19.50
CA LEU A 15 -4.54 -1.97 -18.89
C LEU A 15 -3.05 -2.22 -18.61
N LEU A 16 -2.74 -3.42 -18.11
CA LEU A 16 -1.38 -3.83 -17.75
C LEU A 16 -0.52 -4.29 -18.95
N GLU A 17 -1.04 -4.31 -20.18
CA GLU A 17 -0.23 -4.52 -21.40
C GLU A 17 0.72 -3.35 -21.65
N ALA A 18 0.31 -2.13 -21.28
CA ALA A 18 1.14 -0.93 -21.36
C ALA A 18 2.25 -0.89 -20.29
N GLY A 19 2.20 -1.78 -19.29
CA GLY A 19 3.13 -1.84 -18.17
C GLY A 19 2.43 -1.81 -16.80
N PRO A 20 3.21 -1.80 -15.70
CA PRO A 20 2.67 -1.61 -14.36
C PRO A 20 1.90 -0.29 -14.25
N TRP A 21 0.80 -0.31 -13.50
CA TRP A 21 -0.05 0.86 -13.31
C TRP A 21 0.04 1.37 -11.87
N GLN A 22 0.02 2.70 -11.70
CA GLN A 22 0.00 3.36 -10.40
C GLN A 22 -0.95 4.56 -10.42
N GLY A 23 -1.73 4.72 -9.35
CA GLY A 23 -2.65 5.84 -9.17
C GLY A 23 -3.63 5.59 -8.02
N THR A 24 -4.67 6.39 -7.91
CA THR A 24 -5.72 6.24 -6.89
C THR A 24 -6.80 5.25 -7.33
N PRO A 25 -7.59 4.68 -6.39
CA PRO A 25 -8.77 3.87 -6.76
C PRO A 25 -9.72 4.56 -7.74
N THR A 26 -9.88 5.87 -7.63
CA THR A 26 -10.73 6.68 -8.51
C THR A 26 -10.13 6.80 -9.90
N GLU A 27 -8.83 7.08 -10.01
CA GLU A 27 -8.12 7.13 -11.30
C GLU A 27 -8.12 5.77 -12.00
N LEU A 28 -7.97 4.67 -11.24
CA LEU A 28 -8.06 3.33 -11.81
C LEU A 28 -9.46 3.07 -12.37
N TYR A 29 -10.50 3.41 -11.61
CA TYR A 29 -11.88 3.23 -12.04
C TYR A 29 -12.15 4.00 -13.33
N ALA A 30 -11.70 5.25 -13.41
CA ALA A 30 -11.81 6.07 -14.62
C ALA A 30 -11.00 5.50 -15.80
N ALA A 31 -9.80 4.96 -15.56
CA ALA A 31 -8.97 4.35 -16.60
C ALA A 31 -9.58 3.06 -17.19
N LEU A 32 -10.35 2.32 -16.38
CA LEU A 32 -10.99 1.07 -16.80
C LEU A 32 -12.38 1.29 -17.42
N GLU A 33 -13.05 2.41 -17.13
CA GLU A 33 -14.41 2.71 -17.59
C GLU A 33 -14.61 2.62 -19.13
N PRO A 34 -13.67 3.07 -19.99
CA PRO A 34 -13.79 2.91 -21.44
C PRO A 34 -13.89 1.46 -21.93
N HIS A 35 -13.51 0.50 -21.09
CA HIS A 35 -13.50 -0.93 -21.38
C HIS A 35 -14.56 -1.70 -20.59
N ARG A 36 -15.51 -0.99 -19.95
CA ARG A 36 -16.56 -1.57 -19.12
C ARG A 36 -17.40 -2.60 -19.87
N VAL A 37 -17.56 -3.76 -19.24
CA VAL A 37 -18.50 -4.81 -19.66
C VAL A 37 -19.25 -5.30 -18.43
N GLU A 38 -20.57 -5.29 -18.50
CA GLU A 38 -21.42 -5.75 -17.39
C GLU A 38 -21.28 -7.27 -17.15
N PRO A 39 -21.35 -7.74 -15.89
CA PRO A 39 -21.54 -6.96 -14.67
C PRO A 39 -20.27 -6.21 -14.23
N TRP A 40 -20.42 -4.93 -13.85
CA TRP A 40 -19.32 -4.02 -13.49
C TRP A 40 -19.37 -3.57 -12.01
N PRO A 41 -18.23 -3.26 -11.36
CA PRO A 41 -18.24 -2.64 -10.04
C PRO A 41 -18.93 -1.27 -10.08
N ALA A 42 -19.85 -1.01 -9.15
CA ALA A 42 -20.65 0.21 -9.15
C ALA A 42 -19.88 1.50 -8.79
N ASN A 43 -18.71 1.38 -8.15
CA ASN A 43 -17.90 2.50 -7.71
C ASN A 43 -16.44 2.06 -7.43
N PRO A 44 -15.50 3.01 -7.25
CA PRO A 44 -14.09 2.71 -6.93
C PRO A 44 -13.91 1.83 -5.68
N ALA A 45 -14.79 1.94 -4.69
CA ALA A 45 -14.73 1.11 -3.48
C ALA A 45 -15.05 -0.36 -3.78
N SER A 46 -16.06 -0.63 -4.60
CA SER A 46 -16.43 -1.99 -5.05
C SER A 46 -15.32 -2.61 -5.90
N LEU A 47 -14.67 -1.82 -6.76
CA LEU A 47 -13.49 -2.24 -7.52
C LEU A 47 -12.33 -2.60 -6.59
N SER A 48 -12.02 -1.74 -5.61
CA SER A 48 -10.98 -1.97 -4.61
C SER A 48 -11.23 -3.24 -3.79
N LEU A 49 -12.48 -3.46 -3.40
CA LEU A 49 -12.87 -4.65 -2.65
C LEU A 49 -12.70 -5.92 -3.50
N TRP A 50 -13.14 -5.88 -4.77
CA TRP A 50 -12.94 -7.02 -5.66
C TRP A 50 -11.45 -7.30 -5.86
N MET A 51 -10.63 -6.27 -6.08
CA MET A 51 -9.18 -6.44 -6.25
C MET A 51 -8.53 -7.07 -5.03
N LYS A 52 -8.87 -6.59 -3.83
CA LYS A 52 -8.37 -7.13 -2.55
C LYS A 52 -8.63 -8.63 -2.41
N HIS A 53 -9.76 -9.12 -2.90
CA HIS A 53 -10.19 -10.51 -2.69
C HIS A 53 -9.94 -11.43 -3.89
N HIS A 54 -9.82 -10.90 -5.11
CA HIS A 54 -9.86 -11.71 -6.33
C HIS A 54 -8.75 -11.40 -7.35
N ALA A 55 -8.08 -10.25 -7.29
CA ALA A 55 -7.06 -9.91 -8.29
C ALA A 55 -5.92 -10.96 -8.35
N GLY A 56 -5.47 -11.42 -7.18
CA GLY A 56 -4.40 -12.43 -7.08
C GLY A 56 -4.77 -13.75 -7.76
N THR A 57 -6.01 -14.22 -7.62
CA THR A 57 -6.48 -15.45 -8.29
C THR A 57 -6.56 -15.31 -9.81
N HIS A 58 -6.53 -14.07 -10.31
CA HIS A 58 -6.55 -13.73 -11.73
C HIS A 58 -5.18 -13.28 -12.26
N GLY A 59 -4.10 -13.51 -11.50
CA GLY A 59 -2.74 -13.20 -11.95
C GLY A 59 -2.43 -11.69 -11.97
N VAL A 60 -3.11 -10.91 -11.13
CA VAL A 60 -2.84 -9.48 -10.93
C VAL A 60 -2.35 -9.29 -9.50
N SER A 61 -1.14 -8.74 -9.36
CA SER A 61 -0.59 -8.29 -8.07
C SER A 61 -1.12 -6.90 -7.77
N VAL A 62 -1.55 -6.69 -6.51
CA VAL A 62 -2.11 -5.43 -6.04
C VAL A 62 -1.40 -5.02 -4.76
N GLU A 63 -0.79 -3.84 -4.77
CA GLU A 63 -0.29 -3.17 -3.57
C GLU A 63 -1.13 -1.93 -3.32
N ALA A 64 -1.52 -1.72 -2.06
CA ALA A 64 -2.21 -0.51 -1.63
C ALA A 64 -1.36 0.19 -0.58
N HIS A 65 -1.00 1.44 -0.84
CA HIS A 65 -0.29 2.32 0.09
C HIS A 65 -1.17 3.52 0.43
N HIS A 66 -0.90 4.14 1.57
CA HIS A 66 -1.57 5.36 2.00
C HIS A 66 -0.51 6.43 2.28
N THR A 67 -0.68 7.62 1.69
CA THR A 67 0.28 8.74 1.84
C THR A 67 -0.19 9.83 2.79
N GLY A 68 -1.28 9.58 3.51
CA GLY A 68 -1.97 10.55 4.39
C GLY A 68 -3.00 11.38 3.64
N GLU A 69 -2.67 11.82 2.43
CA GLU A 69 -3.59 12.58 1.57
C GLU A 69 -4.44 11.68 0.67
N ARG A 70 -3.90 10.54 0.24
CA ARG A 70 -4.57 9.64 -0.71
C ARG A 70 -4.13 8.19 -0.56
N ARG A 71 -5.02 7.29 -0.96
CA ARG A 71 -4.72 5.88 -1.20
C ARG A 71 -4.14 5.73 -2.60
N VAL A 72 -2.96 5.13 -2.68
CA VAL A 72 -2.28 4.79 -3.94
C VAL A 72 -2.38 3.28 -4.12
N LEU A 73 -2.82 2.86 -5.29
CA LEU A 73 -2.82 1.49 -5.76
C LEU A 73 -1.69 1.30 -6.77
N ARG A 74 -1.00 0.18 -6.68
CA ARG A 74 -0.08 -0.31 -7.71
C ARG A 74 -0.57 -1.67 -8.19
N LEU A 75 -0.59 -1.82 -9.50
CA LEU A 75 -1.06 -3.02 -10.19
C LEU A 75 0.03 -3.48 -11.15
N ALA A 76 0.32 -4.78 -11.13
CA ALA A 76 1.15 -5.41 -12.15
C ALA A 76 0.63 -6.82 -12.44
N ARG A 77 1.03 -7.38 -13.58
CA ARG A 77 0.83 -8.81 -13.81
C ARG A 77 1.66 -9.56 -12.78
N ALA A 78 1.07 -10.59 -12.16
CA ALA A 78 1.75 -11.36 -11.11
C ALA A 78 3.05 -12.01 -11.61
N ALA A 79 3.11 -12.38 -12.89
CA ALA A 79 4.31 -12.91 -13.54
C ALA A 79 5.46 -11.90 -13.65
N ASN A 80 5.15 -10.59 -13.65
CA ASN A 80 6.15 -9.53 -13.77
C ASN A 80 6.59 -9.00 -12.40
N GLY A 81 5.91 -9.40 -11.31
CA GLY A 81 6.10 -8.82 -9.99
C GLY A 81 5.65 -7.35 -9.91
N LEU A 82 5.42 -6.88 -8.69
CA LEU A 82 5.51 -5.45 -8.40
C LEU A 82 6.94 -5.21 -7.95
N ASP A 83 7.66 -4.26 -8.56
CA ASP A 83 8.94 -3.82 -7.99
C ASP A 83 8.65 -3.32 -6.58
N SER A 84 9.20 -4.02 -5.59
CA SER A 84 8.88 -3.82 -4.18
C SER A 84 9.06 -2.35 -3.81
N ALA A 85 7.99 -1.78 -3.23
CA ALA A 85 7.89 -0.47 -2.60
C ALA A 85 8.29 0.76 -3.44
N THR A 86 7.40 1.30 -4.28
CA THR A 86 7.53 2.73 -4.63
C THR A 86 7.21 3.54 -3.39
N ILE A 87 8.24 4.14 -2.82
CA ILE A 87 8.13 5.09 -1.72
C ILE A 87 7.52 6.37 -2.29
N PRO A 88 6.35 6.83 -1.78
CA PRO A 88 5.85 8.17 -2.06
C PRO A 88 6.97 9.21 -1.97
N PRO A 89 6.98 10.25 -2.82
CA PRO A 89 8.02 11.28 -2.77
C PRO A 89 8.21 11.86 -1.36
N ASP A 90 9.41 12.35 -1.03
CA ASP A 90 9.82 12.86 0.29
C ASP A 90 8.91 13.95 0.90
N ASN A 91 7.94 14.45 0.15
CA ASN A 91 6.91 15.37 0.62
C ASN A 91 5.64 14.67 1.16
N ALA A 92 5.60 13.34 1.23
CA ALA A 92 4.46 12.61 1.77
C ALA A 92 4.34 12.82 3.29
N ALA A 93 3.11 12.99 3.79
CA ALA A 93 2.86 13.14 5.23
C ALA A 93 3.25 11.89 6.03
N PHE A 94 3.21 10.71 5.39
CA PHE A 94 3.79 9.46 5.87
C PHE A 94 3.86 8.42 4.75
N TRP A 95 4.64 7.37 5.00
CA TRP A 95 4.70 6.14 4.22
C TRP A 95 4.00 5.02 4.99
N SER A 96 3.13 4.25 4.33
CA SER A 96 2.44 3.11 4.94
C SER A 96 2.78 1.80 4.22
N PHE A 97 3.04 0.78 5.02
CA PHE A 97 3.45 -0.56 4.61
C PHE A 97 2.53 -1.60 5.26
N PRO A 98 2.09 -2.62 4.51
CA PRO A 98 1.18 -3.64 5.04
C PRO A 98 1.88 -4.63 5.99
N THR A 99 3.21 -4.73 5.94
CA THR A 99 4.01 -5.64 6.77
C THR A 99 5.39 -5.04 7.08
N TRP A 100 6.07 -5.58 8.09
CA TRP A 100 7.48 -5.27 8.37
C TRP A 100 8.41 -5.59 7.20
N LEU A 101 8.16 -6.70 6.50
CA LEU A 101 8.97 -7.11 5.35
C LEU A 101 8.87 -6.08 4.22
N ALA A 102 7.66 -5.59 3.94
CA ALA A 102 7.46 -4.55 2.94
C ALA A 102 8.20 -3.25 3.30
N LEU A 103 8.26 -2.89 4.58
CA LEU A 103 9.09 -1.77 5.03
C LEU A 103 10.59 -2.07 4.86
N LEU A 104 11.07 -3.24 5.28
CA LEU A 104 12.49 -3.62 5.17
C LEU A 104 13.00 -3.55 3.72
N GLU A 105 12.20 -4.03 2.77
CA GLU A 105 12.52 -3.94 1.33
C GLU A 105 12.51 -2.49 0.82
N ALA A 106 11.72 -1.63 1.44
CA ALA A 106 11.62 -0.21 1.13
C ALA A 106 12.75 0.62 1.77
N LEU A 107 13.33 0.20 2.88
CA LEU A 107 14.28 1.00 3.67
C LEU A 107 15.41 1.68 2.87
N PRO A 108 16.07 1.04 1.87
CA PRO A 108 17.11 1.69 1.08
C PRO A 108 16.65 2.94 0.33
N ARG A 109 15.33 3.09 0.14
CA ARG A 109 14.71 4.24 -0.54
C ARG A 109 14.17 5.29 0.44
N LEU A 110 14.19 5.03 1.74
CA LEU A 110 13.86 6.00 2.82
C LEU A 110 15.11 6.72 3.33
N GLU A 111 16.25 6.58 2.64
CA GLU A 111 17.51 7.17 3.05
C GLU A 111 17.45 8.70 2.97
N GLY A 112 17.49 9.34 4.14
CA GLY A 112 17.49 10.78 4.31
C GLY A 112 18.20 11.18 5.60
N SER A 113 18.44 12.48 5.74
CA SER A 113 19.01 13.06 6.97
C SER A 113 17.90 13.60 7.87
N GLY A 114 17.90 13.23 9.15
CA GLY A 114 16.96 13.75 10.15
C GLY A 114 16.38 12.66 11.04
N GLU A 115 15.23 12.94 11.62
CA GLU A 115 14.44 12.00 12.43
C GLU A 115 13.19 11.55 11.68
N VAL A 116 12.72 10.35 12.03
CA VAL A 116 11.46 9.78 11.55
C VAL A 116 10.70 9.20 12.73
N THR A 117 9.37 9.30 12.70
CA THR A 117 8.52 8.54 13.61
C THR A 117 8.10 7.24 12.95
N LEU A 118 8.59 6.12 13.47
CA LEU A 118 8.12 4.78 13.10
C LEU A 118 6.93 4.43 13.99
N ALA A 119 5.83 3.98 13.38
CA ALA A 119 4.63 3.57 14.10
C ALA A 119 4.05 2.30 13.51
N PHE A 120 3.32 1.53 14.31
CA PHE A 120 2.62 0.34 13.82
C PHE A 120 1.35 0.06 14.60
N ASP A 121 0.41 -0.62 13.92
CA ASP A 121 -0.88 -1.02 14.47
C ASP A 121 -0.89 -2.50 14.82
N LEU A 122 -1.26 -2.80 16.08
CA LEU A 122 -1.54 -4.16 16.56
C LEU A 122 -3.04 -4.47 16.55
N GLY A 123 -3.88 -3.51 16.16
CA GLY A 123 -5.33 -3.61 16.14
C GLY A 123 -6.00 -3.23 17.45
N SER A 124 -5.37 -3.52 18.59
CA SER A 124 -5.81 -3.07 19.92
C SER A 124 -5.05 -1.84 20.43
N SER A 125 -3.90 -1.56 19.83
CA SER A 125 -3.02 -0.47 20.23
C SER A 125 -2.13 -0.06 19.06
N ARG A 126 -1.65 1.18 19.12
CA ARG A 126 -0.62 1.70 18.22
C ARG A 126 0.58 2.09 19.04
N ILE A 127 1.74 1.66 18.56
CA ILE A 127 3.03 1.93 19.18
C ILE A 127 3.81 2.80 18.20
N ALA A 128 4.48 3.81 18.73
CA ALA A 128 5.26 4.74 17.95
C ALA A 128 6.57 5.10 18.66
N GLN A 129 7.59 5.39 17.87
CA GLN A 129 8.88 5.85 18.36
C GLN A 129 9.50 6.78 17.32
N THR A 130 9.88 7.98 17.75
CA THR A 130 10.74 8.87 16.96
C THR A 130 12.20 8.43 17.12
N ILE A 131 12.88 8.25 15.99
CA ILE A 131 14.24 7.76 15.91
C ILE A 131 15.02 8.50 14.83
N PRO A 132 16.35 8.65 14.98
CA PRO A 132 17.18 9.12 13.89
C PRO A 132 17.08 8.18 12.69
N THR A 133 17.03 8.72 11.46
CA THR A 133 16.85 7.94 10.23
C THR A 133 17.94 6.86 10.08
N GLY A 134 19.18 7.15 10.48
CA GLY A 134 20.29 6.18 10.46
C GLY A 134 20.10 4.96 11.37
N TRP A 135 19.14 4.99 12.29
CA TRP A 135 18.81 3.88 13.20
C TRP A 135 17.57 3.10 12.71
N LEU A 136 16.90 3.56 11.66
CA LEU A 136 15.63 3.01 11.19
C LEU A 136 15.75 1.51 10.88
N PHE A 137 16.82 1.08 10.20
CA PHE A 137 17.04 -0.33 9.88
C PHE A 137 17.11 -1.22 11.14
N GLN A 138 17.86 -0.78 12.16
CA GLN A 138 18.05 -1.54 13.40
C GLN A 138 16.75 -1.61 14.21
N VAL A 139 16.01 -0.49 14.29
CA VAL A 139 14.76 -0.42 15.05
C VAL A 139 13.67 -1.23 14.36
N VAL A 140 13.56 -1.17 13.03
CA VAL A 140 12.64 -2.00 12.24
C VAL A 140 12.94 -3.47 12.45
N GLY A 141 14.22 -3.90 12.39
CA GLY A 141 14.59 -5.29 12.64
C GLY A 141 14.18 -5.77 14.04
N ARG A 142 14.44 -4.97 15.07
CA ARG A 142 14.06 -5.29 16.45
C ARG A 142 12.54 -5.39 16.62
N TRP A 143 11.79 -4.43 16.07
CA TRP A 143 10.33 -4.41 16.18
C TRP A 143 9.65 -5.47 15.34
N ALA A 144 10.18 -5.80 14.16
CA ALA A 144 9.71 -6.91 13.35
C ALA A 144 9.82 -8.25 14.10
N ALA A 145 10.90 -8.44 14.86
CA ALA A 145 11.07 -9.63 15.70
C ALA A 145 10.13 -9.64 16.92
N GLN A 146 9.89 -8.48 17.54
CA GLN A 146 9.06 -8.36 18.74
C GLN A 146 7.55 -8.35 18.44
N PHE A 147 7.15 -7.79 17.30
CA PHE A 147 5.76 -7.56 16.91
C PHE A 147 5.46 -8.06 15.49
N PRO A 148 5.74 -9.33 15.15
CA PRO A 148 5.57 -9.84 13.79
C PRO A 148 4.14 -9.73 13.25
N GLN A 149 3.15 -9.58 14.13
CA GLN A 149 1.72 -9.48 13.84
C GLN A 149 1.20 -8.06 13.51
N ALA A 150 2.09 -7.07 13.31
CA ALA A 150 1.67 -5.72 12.94
C ALA A 150 0.80 -5.73 11.68
N ARG A 151 -0.35 -5.05 11.74
CA ARG A 151 -1.36 -5.00 10.66
C ARG A 151 -1.04 -3.92 9.62
N GLU A 152 -0.41 -2.85 10.07
CA GLU A 152 0.03 -1.73 9.26
C GLU A 152 1.22 -1.09 9.96
N VAL A 153 2.26 -0.76 9.20
CA VAL A 153 3.44 -0.05 9.67
C VAL A 153 3.52 1.28 8.93
N ARG A 154 3.75 2.38 9.65
CA ARG A 154 3.89 3.72 9.09
C ARG A 154 5.21 4.35 9.47
N VAL A 155 5.79 5.10 8.54
CA VAL A 155 6.95 5.96 8.78
C VAL A 155 6.52 7.38 8.48
N TYR A 156 6.65 8.27 9.46
CA TYR A 156 6.39 9.70 9.29
C TYR A 156 7.74 10.43 9.20
N PRO A 157 7.91 11.37 8.27
CA PRO A 157 9.06 12.27 8.30
C PRO A 157 8.97 13.20 9.52
N GLY A 158 10.04 13.28 10.30
CA GLY A 158 10.11 14.08 11.53
C GLY A 158 9.41 13.45 12.73
N ALA A 159 9.38 14.21 13.83
CA ALA A 159 8.70 13.83 15.07
C ALA A 159 7.19 14.12 14.96
N VAL A 160 6.36 13.10 15.16
CA VAL A 160 4.90 13.22 15.07
C VAL A 160 4.22 12.55 16.26
N GLU A 161 3.19 13.22 16.80
CA GLU A 161 2.30 12.66 17.82
C GLU A 161 1.28 11.71 17.18
N VAL A 162 1.60 10.42 17.16
CA VAL A 162 0.82 9.39 16.44
C VAL A 162 -0.60 9.26 16.96
N SER A 163 -0.84 9.47 18.26
CA SER A 163 -2.18 9.43 18.83
C SER A 163 -3.13 10.47 18.21
N THR A 164 -2.57 11.58 17.72
CA THR A 164 -3.33 12.67 17.08
C THR A 164 -3.56 12.41 15.60
N VAL A 165 -2.54 11.96 14.86
CA VAL A 165 -2.62 11.80 13.40
C VAL A 165 -3.13 10.43 12.96
N TRP A 166 -3.10 9.45 13.86
CA TRP A 166 -3.59 8.10 13.62
C TRP A 166 -4.29 7.58 14.89
N PRO A 167 -5.51 8.07 15.19
CA PRO A 167 -6.29 7.68 16.38
C PRO A 167 -6.90 6.28 16.22
N LEU A 168 -6.88 5.47 17.29
CA LEU A 168 -7.55 4.16 17.32
C LEU A 168 -9.05 4.37 17.00
N GLY A 169 -9.54 3.62 16.01
CA GLY A 169 -10.93 3.68 15.56
C GLY A 169 -11.83 2.72 16.31
#